data_AF-A0A8T8I167-F1
#
_entry.id   AF-A0A8T8I167-F1
#
_cell.length_a   1.000
_cell.length_b   1.000
_cell.length_c   1.000
_cell.angle_alpha   90.00
_cell.angle_beta   90.00
_cell.angle_gamma   90.00
#
_symmetry.space_group_name_H-M   'P 1'
#
loop_
_entity.id
_entity.type
_entity.pdbx_description
1 polymer ?
#
loop_
_entity_poly.entity_id
_entity_poly.type
_entity_poly.pdbx_seq_one_letter_code
_entity_poly.pdbx_strand_id
1 'polypeptide(L)'
;MEVPDKLRARANRPLPPALDQVRSFLRGYLADADGLDDVRAELARTAQVNRETVRRNAVAIDSLLADPPPPGVLAALVAVDGNWVLDDETSDTAAAAWLAGLADLVREVLEPGGATGR
;
A
#
# COMPACT_ATOMS: atom_id res chain seq x y z
N MET A 1 -1.39 -32.70 -8.98
CA MET A 1 -0.64 -32.18 -7.82
C MET A 1 -1.66 -31.46 -6.94
N GLU A 2 -2.13 -32.11 -5.88
CA GLU A 2 -3.11 -31.51 -4.97
C GLU A 2 -2.44 -30.40 -4.15
N VAL A 3 -3.02 -29.20 -4.20
CA VAL A 3 -2.54 -28.06 -3.41
C VAL A 3 -2.85 -28.35 -1.94
N PRO A 4 -1.85 -28.40 -1.05
CA PRO A 4 -2.06 -28.76 0.35
C PRO A 4 -3.06 -27.84 1.04
N ASP A 5 -3.94 -28.39 1.88
CA ASP A 5 -5.06 -27.70 2.55
C ASP A 5 -4.65 -26.42 3.29
N LYS A 6 -3.42 -26.38 3.83
CA LYS A 6 -2.86 -25.19 4.49
C LYS A 6 -2.67 -24.00 3.54
N LEU A 7 -2.39 -24.24 2.26
CA LEU A 7 -2.29 -23.18 1.24
C LEU A 7 -3.67 -22.69 0.81
N ARG A 8 -4.67 -23.58 0.72
CA ARG A 8 -6.08 -23.20 0.47
C ARG A 8 -6.66 -22.36 1.61
N ALA A 9 -6.36 -22.72 2.86
CA ALA A 9 -6.79 -21.98 4.05
C ALA A 9 -6.17 -20.57 4.13
N ARG A 10 -4.97 -20.36 3.59
CA ARG A 10 -4.36 -19.02 3.46
C ARG A 10 -5.02 -18.18 2.36
N ALA A 11 -5.44 -18.81 1.26
CA ALA A 11 -6.14 -18.14 0.17
C ALA A 11 -7.58 -17.72 0.53
N ASN A 12 -8.24 -18.45 1.44
CA ASN A 12 -9.62 -18.19 1.87
C ASN A 12 -9.74 -17.31 3.13
N ARG A 13 -8.66 -16.70 3.63
CA ARG A 13 -8.80 -15.74 4.73
C ARG A 13 -9.58 -14.53 4.22
N PRO A 14 -10.62 -14.06 4.94
CA PRO A 14 -11.24 -12.80 4.61
C PRO A 14 -10.14 -11.74 4.60
N LEU A 15 -10.12 -10.93 3.54
CA LEU A 15 -9.23 -9.79 3.46
C LEU A 15 -9.47 -8.95 4.73
N PRO A 16 -8.42 -8.53 5.45
CA PRO A 16 -8.59 -7.54 6.50
C PRO A 16 -9.31 -6.31 5.91
N PRO A 17 -10.06 -5.56 6.73
CA PRO A 17 -10.66 -4.30 6.29
C PRO A 17 -9.61 -3.45 5.58
N ALA A 18 -9.98 -2.80 4.48
CA ALA A 18 -9.03 -2.04 3.65
C ALA A 18 -8.13 -1.11 4.50
N LEU A 19 -8.72 -0.48 5.52
CA LEU A 19 -8.01 0.33 6.50
C LEU A 19 -6.89 -0.42 7.25
N ASP A 20 -7.14 -1.62 7.78
CA ASP A 20 -6.13 -2.40 8.51
C ASP A 20 -5.00 -2.88 7.60
N GLN A 21 -5.32 -3.18 6.33
CA GLN A 21 -4.31 -3.54 5.35
C GLN A 21 -3.44 -2.33 5.00
N VAL A 22 -4.05 -1.17 4.74
CA VAL A 22 -3.31 0.07 4.45
C VAL A 22 -2.44 0.45 5.65
N ARG A 23 -2.95 0.36 6.88
CA ARG A 23 -2.12 0.55 8.11
C ARG A 23 -0.90 -0.36 8.15
N SER A 24 -1.10 -1.65 7.90
CA SER A 24 -0.01 -2.63 7.90
C SER A 24 1.03 -2.32 6.81
N PHE A 25 0.56 -1.88 5.64
CA PHE A 25 1.43 -1.47 4.55
C PHE A 25 2.25 -0.22 4.90
N LEU A 26 1.60 0.84 5.38
CA LEU A 26 2.27 2.09 5.77
C LEU A 26 3.33 1.86 6.85
N ARG A 27 2.98 1.12 7.91
CA ARG A 27 3.93 0.80 8.98
C ARG A 27 5.08 -0.09 8.52
N GLY A 28 4.83 -1.01 7.59
CA GLY A 28 5.82 -2.00 7.15
C GLY A 28 6.78 -1.50 6.08
N TYR A 29 6.37 -0.53 5.27
CA TYR A 29 7.15 -0.06 4.11
C TYR A 29 7.52 1.41 4.18
N LEU A 30 6.76 2.26 4.88
CA LEU A 30 6.93 3.71 4.84
C LEU A 30 7.43 4.31 6.15
N ALA A 31 7.00 3.77 7.30
CA ALA A 31 7.30 4.38 8.59
C ALA A 31 8.80 4.55 8.89
N ASP A 32 9.62 3.62 8.39
CA ASP A 32 11.08 3.59 8.54
C ASP A 32 11.83 3.93 7.23
N ALA A 33 11.14 4.37 6.18
CA ALA A 33 11.76 4.69 4.90
C ALA A 33 12.30 6.13 4.88
N ASP A 34 13.53 6.31 4.39
CA ASP A 34 14.14 7.64 4.19
C ASP A 34 13.50 8.41 3.01
N GLY A 35 12.80 7.72 2.10
CA GLY A 35 12.07 8.32 1.00
C GLY A 35 11.33 7.32 0.10
N LEU A 36 10.56 7.82 -0.88
CA LEU A 36 9.77 6.96 -1.79
C LEU A 36 10.63 6.08 -2.69
N ASP A 37 11.89 6.45 -2.96
CA ASP A 37 12.80 5.60 -3.73
C ASP A 37 13.18 4.33 -2.97
N ASP A 38 13.36 4.41 -1.65
CA ASP A 38 13.57 3.22 -0.79
C ASP A 38 12.32 2.35 -0.73
N VAL A 39 11.14 2.98 -0.60
CA VAL A 39 9.84 2.27 -0.66
C VAL A 39 9.69 1.54 -2.00
N ARG A 40 10.01 2.21 -3.12
CA ARG A 40 9.97 1.61 -4.46
C ARG A 40 10.94 0.42 -4.58
N ALA A 41 12.17 0.57 -4.09
CA ALA A 41 13.17 -0.50 -4.12
C ALA A 41 12.73 -1.71 -3.30
N GLU A 42 12.16 -1.50 -2.12
CA GLU A 42 11.69 -2.58 -1.25
C GLU A 42 10.43 -3.26 -1.79
N LEU A 43 9.52 -2.50 -2.39
CA LEU A 43 8.37 -3.06 -3.10
C LEU A 43 8.79 -3.88 -4.31
N ALA A 44 9.80 -3.43 -5.08
CA ALA A 44 10.33 -4.17 -6.22
C ALA A 44 10.99 -5.49 -5.78
N ARG A 45 11.75 -5.48 -4.69
CA ARG A 45 12.29 -6.71 -4.07
C ARG A 45 11.18 -7.64 -3.61
N THR A 46 10.16 -7.11 -2.94
CA THR A 46 8.99 -7.89 -2.51
C THR A 46 8.26 -8.49 -3.72
N ALA A 47 8.09 -7.73 -4.80
CA ALA A 47 7.37 -8.18 -5.99
C ALA A 47 8.05 -9.35 -6.71
N GLN A 48 9.38 -9.48 -6.60
CA GLN A 48 10.15 -10.61 -7.14
C GLN A 48 9.77 -11.94 -6.47
N VAL A 49 9.43 -11.90 -5.17
CA VAL A 49 9.12 -13.11 -4.38
C VAL A 49 7.61 -13.30 -4.17
N ASN A 50 6.86 -12.21 -4.05
CA ASN A 50 5.43 -12.23 -3.78
C ASN A 50 4.72 -10.99 -4.38
N ARG A 51 4.64 -11.01 -5.70
CA ARG A 51 3.93 -10.02 -6.52
C ARG A 51 2.48 -9.78 -6.10
N GLU A 52 1.79 -10.83 -5.66
CA GLU A 52 0.40 -10.75 -5.23
C GLU A 52 0.24 -9.91 -3.95
N THR A 53 1.16 -10.00 -2.99
CA THR A 53 1.14 -9.12 -1.81
C THR A 53 1.23 -7.66 -2.20
N VAL A 54 2.16 -7.32 -3.09
CA VAL A 54 2.35 -5.94 -3.56
C VAL A 54 1.09 -5.44 -4.30
N ARG A 55 0.50 -6.28 -5.17
CA ARG A 55 -0.77 -5.96 -5.85
C ARG A 55 -1.91 -5.68 -4.87
N ARG A 56 -2.04 -6.48 -3.80
CA ARG A 56 -3.10 -6.31 -2.81
C ARG A 56 -2.99 -4.99 -2.06
N ASN A 57 -1.80 -4.44 -1.89
CA ASN A 57 -1.62 -3.14 -1.22
C ASN A 57 -2.22 -2.00 -2.07
N ALA A 58 -1.99 -1.99 -3.39
CA ALA A 58 -2.63 -1.01 -4.28
C ALA A 58 -4.18 -1.13 -4.23
N VAL A 59 -4.70 -2.36 -4.31
CA VAL A 59 -6.15 -2.62 -4.24
C VAL A 59 -6.75 -2.18 -2.90
N ALA A 60 -6.03 -2.37 -1.79
CA ALA A 60 -6.48 -1.94 -0.47
C ALA A 60 -6.56 -0.42 -0.37
N ILE A 61 -5.57 0.29 -0.93
CA ILE A 61 -5.62 1.76 -1.02
C ILE A 61 -6.81 2.21 -1.86
N ASP A 62 -7.02 1.63 -3.05
CA ASP A 62 -8.18 1.97 -3.90
C ASP A 62 -9.51 1.75 -3.18
N SER A 63 -9.62 0.64 -2.47
CA SER A 63 -10.84 0.30 -1.72
C SER A 63 -11.10 1.28 -0.59
N LEU A 64 -10.04 1.71 0.11
CA LEU A 64 -10.12 2.73 1.15
C LEU A 64 -10.50 4.11 0.59
N LEU A 65 -10.02 4.45 -0.61
CA LEU A 65 -10.35 5.73 -1.24
C LEU A 65 -11.76 5.74 -1.86
N ALA A 66 -12.25 4.57 -2.30
CA ALA A 66 -13.60 4.42 -2.83
C ALA A 66 -14.69 4.45 -1.74
N ASP A 67 -14.38 3.93 -0.55
CA ASP A 67 -15.23 3.99 0.65
C ASP A 67 -14.45 4.66 1.79
N PRO A 68 -14.34 6.00 1.77
CA PRO A 68 -13.47 6.71 2.70
C PRO A 68 -13.95 6.58 4.15
N PRO A 69 -13.02 6.46 5.11
CA PRO A 69 -13.34 6.45 6.52
C PRO A 69 -13.86 7.83 6.99
N PRO A 70 -14.31 7.95 8.25
CA PRO A 70 -14.72 9.23 8.82
C PRO A 70 -13.65 10.33 8.66
N PRO A 71 -14.06 11.61 8.58
CA PRO A 71 -13.12 12.72 8.42
C PRO A 71 -12.00 12.75 9.46
N GLY A 72 -10.79 13.07 9.01
CA GLY A 72 -9.55 13.13 9.79
C GLY A 72 -8.82 11.79 9.92
N VAL A 73 -9.44 10.68 9.49
CA VAL A 73 -8.81 9.35 9.60
C VAL A 73 -7.73 9.18 8.53
N LEU A 74 -7.90 9.70 7.32
CA LEU A 74 -6.87 9.57 6.28
C LEU A 74 -5.63 10.42 6.60
N ALA A 75 -5.83 11.65 7.09
CA ALA A 75 -4.74 12.49 7.56
C ALA A 75 -3.96 11.81 8.70
N ALA A 76 -4.67 11.27 9.70
CA ALA A 76 -4.04 10.53 10.81
C ALA A 76 -3.33 9.26 10.33
N LEU A 77 -3.89 8.55 9.35
CA LEU A 77 -3.29 7.35 8.77
C LEU A 77 -1.94 7.65 8.12
N VAL A 78 -1.83 8.71 7.33
CA VAL A 78 -0.55 9.08 6.70
C VAL A 78 0.46 9.59 7.73
N ALA A 79 0.04 10.47 8.64
CA ALA A 79 0.93 11.08 9.63
C ALA A 79 1.42 10.08 10.69
N VAL A 80 0.52 9.25 11.24
CA VAL A 80 0.82 8.37 12.38
C VAL A 80 1.28 6.99 11.91
N ASP A 81 0.53 6.35 11.01
CA ASP A 81 0.86 5.00 10.55
C ASP A 81 1.94 5.00 9.46
N GLY A 82 1.97 6.04 8.63
CA GLY A 82 2.99 6.24 7.61
C GLY A 82 4.24 6.96 8.11
N ASN A 83 4.17 7.70 9.23
CA ASN A 83 5.24 8.60 9.70
C ASN A 83 5.63 9.66 8.64
N TRP A 84 4.67 10.09 7.81
CA TRP A 84 4.89 11.03 6.71
C TRP A 84 4.15 12.35 6.96
N VAL A 85 4.89 13.46 6.85
CA VAL A 85 4.34 14.81 7.01
C VAL A 85 3.89 15.34 5.65
N LEU A 86 2.61 15.69 5.54
CA LEU A 86 2.03 16.34 4.35
C LEU A 86 2.05 17.87 4.53
N ASP A 87 2.05 18.60 3.42
CA ASP A 87 1.99 20.07 3.43
C ASP A 87 0.69 20.59 4.08
N ASP A 88 -0.42 19.88 3.86
CA ASP A 88 -1.67 20.07 4.58
C ASP A 88 -1.95 18.84 5.47
N GLU A 89 -1.34 18.85 6.66
CA GLU A 89 -1.31 17.76 7.64
C GLU A 89 -2.68 17.40 8.26
N THR A 90 -3.70 18.24 8.08
CA THR A 90 -5.06 17.99 8.61
C THR A 90 -6.08 17.65 7.52
N SER A 91 -5.69 17.75 6.25
CA SER A 91 -6.58 17.57 5.13
C SER A 91 -6.61 16.12 4.68
N ASP A 92 -7.76 15.47 4.90
CA ASP A 92 -8.05 14.16 4.31
C ASP A 92 -8.02 14.20 2.77
N THR A 93 -8.25 15.35 2.15
CA THR A 93 -8.12 15.49 0.68
C THR A 93 -6.66 15.38 0.25
N ALA A 94 -5.74 16.03 0.98
CA ALA A 94 -4.32 15.91 0.73
C ALA A 94 -3.83 14.48 1.00
N ALA A 95 -4.29 13.86 2.09
CA ALA A 95 -3.98 12.48 2.42
C ALA A 95 -4.50 11.48 1.37
N ALA A 96 -5.73 11.68 0.89
CA ALA A 96 -6.30 10.85 -0.18
C ALA A 96 -5.51 10.95 -1.48
N ALA A 97 -5.13 12.16 -1.89
CA ALA A 97 -4.32 12.38 -3.09
C ALA A 97 -2.93 11.74 -2.97
N TRP A 98 -2.30 11.87 -1.80
CA TRP A 98 -1.01 11.24 -1.53
C TRP A 98 -1.10 9.70 -1.54
N LEU A 99 -2.14 9.13 -0.91
CA LEU A 99 -2.40 7.69 -0.93
C LEU A 99 -2.65 7.18 -2.36
N ALA A 100 -3.37 7.94 -3.19
CA ALA A 100 -3.58 7.60 -4.60
C ALA A 100 -2.24 7.53 -5.36
N GLY A 101 -1.36 8.52 -5.17
CA GLY A 101 -0.01 8.50 -5.76
C GLY A 101 0.84 7.32 -5.28
N LEU A 102 0.68 6.91 -4.02
CA LEU A 102 1.33 5.71 -3.49
C LEU A 102 0.79 4.43 -4.14
N ALA A 103 -0.51 4.34 -4.39
CA ALA A 103 -1.10 3.22 -5.14
C ALA A 103 -0.57 3.16 -6.58
N ASP A 104 -0.39 4.31 -7.24
CA ASP A 104 0.24 4.38 -8.56
C ASP A 104 1.69 3.89 -8.53
N LEU A 105 2.50 4.31 -7.56
CA LEU A 105 3.87 3.80 -7.38
C LEU A 105 3.90 2.28 -7.21
N VAL A 106 2.97 1.72 -6.43
CA VAL A 106 2.85 0.27 -6.27
C VAL A 106 2.52 -0.41 -7.60
N ARG A 107 1.67 0.19 -8.45
CA ARG A 107 1.36 -0.33 -9.79
C ARG A 107 2.55 -0.23 -10.73
N GLU A 108 3.29 0.89 -10.73
CA GLU A 108 4.52 1.07 -11.52
C GLU A 108 5.53 -0.05 -11.23
N VAL A 109 5.75 -0.37 -9.96
CA VAL A 109 6.62 -1.49 -9.53
C VAL A 109 6.15 -2.82 -10.09
N LEU A 110 4.84 -2.99 -10.26
CA LEU A 110 4.26 -4.19 -10.83
C LEU A 110 4.35 -4.20 -12.35
N GLU A 111 4.47 -3.09 -13.07
CA GLU A 111 4.49 -3.15 -14.53
C GLU A 111 5.70 -3.96 -15.06
N PRO A 112 5.48 -4.88 -16.03
CA PRO A 112 6.56 -5.66 -16.63
C PRO A 112 7.40 -4.74 -17.53
N GLY A 113 8.25 -3.91 -16.94
CA GLY A 113 9.06 -2.93 -17.67
C GLY A 113 9.48 -1.67 -16.89
N GLY A 114 9.14 -1.53 -15.60
CA GLY A 114 9.46 -0.34 -14.76
C GLY A 114 10.95 -0.03 -14.53
N ALA A 115 11.85 -0.67 -15.28
CA ALA A 115 13.24 -0.30 -15.44
C ALA A 115 13.56 -0.10 -16.93
N THR A 116 12.79 0.71 -17.66
CA THR A 116 13.19 1.16 -19.01
C THR A 116 12.42 2.41 -19.43
N GLY A 117 13.11 3.55 -19.40
CA GLY A 117 12.56 4.83 -19.86
C GLY A 117 13.60 5.95 -19.91
N ARG A 118 14.72 5.67 -20.59
CA ARG A 118 15.76 6.56 -21.17
C ARG A 118 15.97 7.96 -20.57
#